data_AF-A0A8H7IFI1-F1
#
_entry.id   AF-A0A8H7IFI1-F1
#
_cell.length_a   1.000
_cell.length_b   1.000
_cell.length_c   1.000
_cell.angle_alpha   90.00
_cell.angle_beta   90.00
_cell.angle_gamma   90.00
#
_symmetry.space_group_name_H-M   'P 1'
#
loop_
_entity.id
_entity.type
_entity.pdbx_description
1 polymer ?
#
loop_
_entity_poly.entity_id
_entity_poly.type
_entity_poly.pdbx_seq_one_letter_code
_entity_poly.pdbx_strand_id
1 'polypeptide(L)'
;MPLQVRVRPDKLIHTTNEPTKLGYRFKKNLNRAGTTLMQKTGQIERTVDREFADEEAKYKAFEKETNALQKESKAYLDAMRAMTAAQTRLAETIDTFYAAADKASEGAMAGHAYKRSVDELDAGVTRELDAPYRTTVFEPVGKMCSYFPIINDGIAKRNKKMLDYDASRSKVRKLVDKPSEDATKLPRAQAELDEAKEIFDMLNEQLIAELPQLLDLRVPYFDPSFEAMIRMQCKFAEEGYEKLGGVQRYFAENVRDDYAAGQLDAQVEGVLAEMKDLSICAI
;
A
#
# COMPACT_ATOMS: atom_id res chain seq x y z
N MET A 1 1.03 -23.28 18.29
CA MET A 1 -0.22 -23.79 17.66
C MET A 1 -0.58 -22.85 16.52
N PRO A 2 -0.56 -23.27 15.24
CA PRO A 2 -0.92 -22.37 14.16
C PRO A 2 -2.44 -22.37 13.97
N LEU A 3 -3.08 -21.23 14.26
CA LEU A 3 -4.47 -20.97 13.90
C LEU A 3 -4.55 -20.82 12.37
N GLN A 4 -4.88 -21.90 11.67
CA GLN A 4 -5.33 -21.85 10.28
C GLN A 4 -6.73 -21.21 10.23
N VAL A 5 -6.82 -19.89 10.28
CA VAL A 5 -8.03 -19.17 9.86
C VAL A 5 -7.97 -19.05 8.35
N ARG A 6 -8.40 -20.13 7.69
CA ARG A 6 -8.45 -20.25 6.23
C ARG A 6 -9.70 -19.54 5.70
N VAL A 7 -9.72 -18.21 5.73
CA VAL A 7 -10.74 -17.44 5.00
C VAL A 7 -10.30 -17.42 3.54
N ARG A 8 -11.02 -18.17 2.69
CA ARG A 8 -10.82 -18.12 1.23
C ARG A 8 -11.45 -16.83 0.70
N PRO A 9 -10.68 -15.90 0.10
CA PRO A 9 -11.21 -14.66 -0.49
C PRO A 9 -12.10 -14.89 -1.72
N ASP A 10 -12.09 -16.10 -2.28
CA ASP A 10 -12.69 -16.45 -3.57
C ASP A 10 -14.24 -16.50 -3.56
N LYS A 11 -14.90 -16.13 -2.45
CA LYS A 11 -16.37 -16.06 -2.34
C LYS A 11 -16.94 -14.64 -2.33
N LEU A 12 -16.12 -13.60 -2.49
CA LEU A 12 -16.64 -12.25 -2.67
C LEU A 12 -17.13 -12.04 -4.10
N ILE A 13 -18.45 -12.19 -4.26
CA ILE A 13 -19.30 -11.59 -5.29
C ILE A 13 -19.08 -12.12 -6.72
N HIS A 14 -19.84 -13.15 -7.09
CA HIS A 14 -20.02 -13.55 -8.49
C HIS A 14 -20.77 -12.45 -9.29
N THR A 15 -20.15 -11.94 -10.36
CA THR A 15 -20.83 -11.13 -11.37
C THR A 15 -20.85 -11.84 -12.72
N THR A 16 -22.04 -12.28 -13.17
CA THR A 16 -22.28 -12.79 -14.54
C THR A 16 -22.69 -11.64 -15.48
N ASN A 17 -22.02 -11.56 -16.63
CA ASN A 17 -22.13 -10.49 -17.63
C ASN A 17 -22.93 -11.00 -18.84
N GLU A 18 -24.06 -10.36 -19.18
CA GLU A 18 -24.85 -10.64 -20.39
C GLU A 18 -25.26 -9.35 -21.12
N PRO A 19 -25.26 -9.34 -22.48
CA PRO A 19 -25.30 -8.13 -23.32
C PRO A 19 -26.65 -7.39 -23.42
N THR A 20 -27.76 -7.94 -22.90
CA THR A 20 -29.09 -7.28 -22.87
C THR A 20 -29.22 -6.18 -21.80
N LYS A 21 -28.27 -6.06 -20.87
CA LYS A 21 -28.36 -5.16 -19.70
C LYS A 21 -28.01 -3.69 -19.98
N LEU A 22 -27.44 -3.34 -21.13
CA LEU A 22 -26.84 -2.02 -21.34
C LEU A 22 -27.90 -0.89 -21.40
N GLY A 23 -28.92 -1.01 -22.26
CA GLY A 23 -29.99 -0.01 -22.38
C GLY A 23 -30.83 0.14 -21.10
N TYR A 24 -31.04 -0.97 -20.38
CA TYR A 24 -31.74 -0.97 -19.09
C TYR A 24 -30.91 -0.31 -17.97
N ARG A 25 -29.58 -0.54 -17.95
CA ARG A 25 -28.65 0.16 -17.05
C ARG A 25 -28.62 1.66 -17.30
N PHE A 26 -28.62 2.10 -18.57
CA PHE A 26 -28.69 3.52 -18.91
C PHE A 26 -29.97 4.18 -18.36
N LYS A 27 -31.14 3.56 -18.57
CA LYS A 27 -32.41 4.06 -18.00
C LYS A 27 -32.38 4.14 -16.48
N LYS A 28 -31.86 3.11 -15.78
CA LYS A 28 -31.73 3.14 -14.31
C LYS A 28 -30.78 4.24 -13.83
N ASN A 29 -29.66 4.47 -14.52
CA ASN A 29 -28.71 5.51 -14.14
C ASN A 29 -29.30 6.93 -14.29
N LEU A 30 -30.06 7.18 -15.36
CA LEU A 30 -30.78 8.45 -15.55
C LEU A 30 -31.82 8.70 -14.44
N ASN A 31 -32.61 7.68 -14.10
CA ASN A 31 -33.58 7.79 -13.02
C ASN A 31 -32.92 8.10 -11.67
N ARG A 32 -31.80 7.45 -11.35
CA ARG A 32 -31.04 7.69 -10.10
C ARG A 32 -30.42 9.08 -10.03
N ALA A 33 -29.95 9.61 -11.16
CA ALA A 33 -29.48 11.00 -11.23
C ALA A 33 -30.62 11.99 -10.91
N GLY A 34 -31.82 11.72 -11.45
CA GLY A 34 -33.04 12.45 -11.10
C GLY A 34 -33.37 12.37 -9.60
N THR A 35 -33.36 11.18 -9.00
CA THR A 35 -33.60 11.00 -7.56
C THR A 35 -32.59 11.77 -6.72
N THR A 36 -31.31 11.73 -7.07
CA THR A 36 -30.25 12.45 -6.36
C THR A 36 -30.49 13.96 -6.37
N LEU A 37 -30.90 14.51 -7.51
CA LEU A 37 -31.23 15.93 -7.63
C LEU A 37 -32.45 16.28 -6.76
N MET A 38 -33.51 15.47 -6.80
CA MET A 38 -34.72 15.67 -6.00
C MET A 38 -34.47 15.57 -4.49
N GLN A 39 -33.55 14.73 -4.05
CA GLN A 39 -33.13 14.68 -2.64
C GLN A 39 -32.42 15.98 -2.23
N LYS A 40 -31.51 16.49 -3.07
CA LYS A 40 -30.80 17.75 -2.80
C LYS A 40 -31.74 18.96 -2.74
N THR A 41 -32.85 18.93 -3.47
CA THR A 41 -33.87 19.99 -3.44
C THR A 41 -34.96 19.78 -2.37
N GLY A 42 -34.85 18.72 -1.55
CA GLY A 42 -35.83 18.41 -0.49
C GLY A 42 -37.16 17.84 -0.99
N GLN A 43 -37.28 17.53 -2.29
CA GLN A 43 -38.50 16.99 -2.89
C GLN A 43 -38.70 15.49 -2.60
N ILE A 44 -37.62 14.78 -2.25
CA ILE A 44 -37.64 13.37 -1.86
C ILE A 44 -36.89 13.21 -0.53
N GLU A 45 -37.51 12.50 0.40
CA GLU A 45 -36.90 12.12 1.67
C GLU A 45 -35.75 11.15 1.44
N ARG A 46 -34.58 11.46 2.02
CA ARG A 46 -33.34 10.69 1.89
C ARG A 46 -33.23 9.69 3.03
N THR A 47 -32.87 8.45 2.71
CA THR A 47 -32.45 7.49 3.74
C THR A 47 -31.11 7.92 4.38
N VAL A 48 -31.10 8.02 5.71
CA VAL A 48 -29.91 8.33 6.51
C VAL A 48 -29.51 7.06 7.25
N ASP A 49 -28.41 6.46 6.84
CA ASP A 49 -27.86 5.25 7.46
C ASP A 49 -26.53 5.60 8.13
N ARG A 50 -26.60 5.87 9.43
CA ARG A 50 -25.45 6.34 10.21
C ARG A 50 -24.47 5.21 10.52
N GLU A 51 -24.98 4.00 10.78
CA GLU A 51 -24.17 2.82 11.06
C GLU A 51 -23.30 2.47 9.86
N PHE A 52 -23.91 2.38 8.66
CA PHE A 52 -23.14 2.15 7.44
C PHE A 52 -22.12 3.28 7.19
N ALA A 53 -22.50 4.54 7.40
CA ALA A 53 -21.61 5.67 7.16
C ALA A 53 -20.36 5.65 8.06
N ASP A 54 -20.52 5.25 9.33
CA ASP A 54 -19.42 5.11 10.27
C ASP A 54 -18.46 3.98 9.84
N GLU A 55 -18.97 2.83 9.40
CA GLU A 55 -18.14 1.73 8.91
C GLU A 55 -17.49 2.02 7.54
N GLU A 56 -18.21 2.68 6.64
CA GLU A 56 -17.66 3.14 5.35
C GLU A 56 -16.50 4.12 5.58
N ALA A 57 -16.60 5.04 6.53
CA ALA A 57 -15.54 5.99 6.84
C ALA A 57 -14.27 5.29 7.34
N LYS A 58 -14.39 4.33 8.25
CA LYS A 58 -13.26 3.52 8.73
C LYS A 58 -12.64 2.70 7.60
N TYR A 59 -13.47 2.08 6.76
CA TYR A 59 -13.03 1.36 5.58
C TYR A 59 -12.26 2.26 4.60
N LYS A 60 -12.76 3.46 4.31
CA LYS A 60 -12.12 4.41 3.40
C LYS A 60 -10.77 4.89 3.93
N ALA A 61 -10.65 5.10 5.23
CA ALA A 61 -9.37 5.38 5.86
C ALA A 61 -8.40 4.20 5.68
N PHE A 62 -8.85 2.97 5.98
CA PHE A 62 -8.03 1.77 5.81
C PHE A 62 -7.56 1.56 4.36
N GLU A 63 -8.46 1.72 3.38
CA GLU A 63 -8.14 1.64 1.94
C GLU A 63 -7.06 2.67 1.57
N LYS A 64 -7.25 3.93 1.98
CA LYS A 64 -6.32 5.02 1.67
C LYS A 64 -4.92 4.74 2.23
N GLU A 65 -4.84 4.39 3.52
CA GLU A 65 -3.56 4.17 4.19
C GLU A 65 -2.86 2.90 3.66
N THR A 66 -3.60 1.85 3.28
CA THR A 66 -3.01 0.64 2.67
C THR A 66 -2.48 0.89 1.25
N ASN A 67 -3.19 1.70 0.44
CA ASN A 67 -2.67 2.12 -0.87
C ASN A 67 -1.40 2.98 -0.73
N ALA A 68 -1.35 3.86 0.28
CA ALA A 68 -0.15 4.61 0.60
C ALA A 68 1.00 3.66 0.98
N LEU A 69 0.74 2.67 1.85
CA LEU A 69 1.71 1.64 2.23
C LEU A 69 2.23 0.86 1.01
N GLN A 70 1.38 0.52 0.05
CA GLN A 70 1.82 -0.15 -1.19
C GLN A 70 2.80 0.71 -1.99
N LYS A 71 2.50 2.01 -2.10
CA LYS A 71 3.37 2.97 -2.81
C LYS A 71 4.71 3.11 -2.09
N GLU A 72 4.69 3.32 -0.78
CA GLU A 72 5.91 3.54 0.01
C GLU A 72 6.75 2.26 0.11
N SER A 73 6.13 1.08 0.22
CA SER A 73 6.84 -0.20 0.22
C SER A 73 7.59 -0.44 -1.09
N LYS A 74 7.00 -0.07 -2.24
CA LYS A 74 7.71 -0.09 -3.53
C LYS A 74 8.84 0.93 -3.59
N ALA A 75 8.58 2.17 -3.14
CA ALA A 75 9.58 3.24 -3.15
C ALA A 75 10.81 2.87 -2.31
N TYR A 76 10.60 2.25 -1.14
CA TYR A 76 11.68 1.71 -0.32
C TYR A 76 12.55 0.70 -1.08
N LEU A 77 11.94 -0.30 -1.72
CA LEU A 77 12.69 -1.31 -2.46
C LEU A 77 13.47 -0.71 -3.64
N ASP A 78 12.87 0.22 -4.37
CA ASP A 78 13.53 0.93 -5.47
C ASP A 78 14.70 1.80 -4.95
N ALA A 79 14.55 2.44 -3.79
CA ALA A 79 15.62 3.21 -3.14
C ALA A 79 16.79 2.33 -2.70
N MET A 80 16.53 1.14 -2.14
CA MET A 80 17.58 0.19 -1.76
C MET A 80 18.42 -0.23 -2.95
N ARG A 81 17.77 -0.57 -4.09
CA ARG A 81 18.46 -0.90 -5.35
C ARG A 81 19.25 0.27 -5.91
N ALA A 82 18.69 1.47 -5.85
CA ALA A 82 19.36 2.67 -6.35
C ALA A 82 20.61 3.00 -5.52
N MET A 83 20.52 2.83 -4.20
CA MET A 83 21.62 3.04 -3.26
C MET A 83 22.76 2.06 -3.53
N THR A 84 22.50 0.76 -3.61
CA THR A 84 23.58 -0.23 -3.85
C THR A 84 24.22 -0.04 -5.23
N ALA A 85 23.42 0.20 -6.27
CA ALA A 85 23.95 0.49 -7.60
C ALA A 85 24.81 1.76 -7.61
N ALA A 86 24.45 2.79 -6.84
CA ALA A 86 25.27 4.00 -6.69
C ALA A 86 26.58 3.70 -5.95
N GLN A 87 26.53 2.88 -4.91
CA GLN A 87 27.70 2.44 -4.16
C GLN A 87 28.67 1.65 -5.03
N THR A 88 28.17 0.74 -5.89
CA THR A 88 29.01 -0.02 -6.85
C THR A 88 29.75 0.91 -7.82
N ARG A 89 29.06 1.88 -8.43
CA ARG A 89 29.71 2.85 -9.34
C ARG A 89 30.78 3.70 -8.64
N LEU A 90 30.53 4.08 -7.39
CA LEU A 90 31.53 4.78 -6.58
C LEU A 90 32.75 3.89 -6.34
N ALA A 91 32.54 2.63 -5.98
CA ALA A 91 33.61 1.68 -5.73
C ALA A 91 34.45 1.39 -6.99
N GLU A 92 33.82 1.24 -8.16
CA GLU A 92 34.51 1.11 -9.46
C GLU A 92 35.40 2.32 -9.77
N THR A 93 34.94 3.52 -9.45
CA THR A 93 35.69 4.76 -9.67
C THR A 93 36.91 4.83 -8.74
N ILE A 94 36.74 4.53 -7.45
CA ILE A 94 37.83 4.50 -6.45
C ILE A 94 38.88 3.46 -6.83
N ASP A 95 38.43 2.24 -7.18
CA ASP A 95 39.27 1.13 -7.63
C ASP A 95 40.16 1.54 -8.81
N THR A 96 39.56 2.16 -9.83
CA THR A 96 40.28 2.65 -11.01
C THR A 96 41.28 3.74 -10.66
N PHE A 97 40.89 4.70 -9.81
CA PHE A 97 41.73 5.84 -9.43
C PHE A 97 43.00 5.39 -8.72
N TYR A 98 42.89 4.56 -7.68
CA TYR A 98 44.05 4.10 -6.92
C TYR A 98 44.90 3.08 -7.68
N ALA A 99 44.29 2.24 -8.53
CA ALA A 99 45.04 1.29 -9.36
C ALA A 99 45.82 1.94 -10.51
N ALA A 100 45.45 3.16 -10.93
CA ALA A 100 46.14 3.90 -11.98
C ALA A 100 47.49 4.46 -11.53
N ALA A 101 47.66 4.74 -10.23
CA ALA A 101 48.88 5.32 -9.67
C ALA A 101 49.95 4.25 -9.39
N ASP A 102 49.59 3.20 -8.65
CA ASP A 102 50.41 2.01 -8.40
C ASP A 102 49.53 0.88 -7.85
N LYS A 103 49.48 -0.25 -8.58
CA LYS A 103 48.67 -1.42 -8.23
C LYS A 103 49.12 -2.13 -6.95
N ALA A 104 50.35 -1.89 -6.49
CA ALA A 104 50.89 -2.48 -5.26
C ALA A 104 50.74 -1.56 -4.05
N SER A 105 50.23 -0.33 -4.22
CA SER A 105 50.06 0.61 -3.12
C SER A 105 48.99 0.13 -2.12
N GLU A 106 49.13 0.54 -0.86
CA GLU A 106 48.14 0.26 0.19
C GLU A 106 46.75 0.81 -0.17
N GLY A 107 46.72 2.00 -0.80
CA GLY A 107 45.48 2.60 -1.32
C GLY A 107 44.82 1.76 -2.42
N ALA A 108 45.60 1.18 -3.34
CA ALA A 108 45.07 0.27 -4.36
C ALA A 108 44.52 -1.03 -3.74
N MET A 109 45.21 -1.60 -2.75
CA MET A 109 44.73 -2.78 -2.02
C MET A 109 43.42 -2.49 -1.25
N ALA A 110 43.33 -1.33 -0.58
CA ALA A 110 42.11 -0.88 0.10
C ALA A 110 40.96 -0.64 -0.88
N GLY A 111 41.23 0.01 -2.02
CA GLY A 111 40.24 0.25 -3.08
C GLY A 111 39.70 -1.05 -3.68
N HIS A 112 40.58 -2.00 -4.01
CA HIS A 112 40.20 -3.34 -4.49
C HIS A 112 39.34 -4.09 -3.46
N ALA A 113 39.73 -4.05 -2.18
CA ALA A 113 38.98 -4.68 -1.09
C ALA A 113 37.59 -4.04 -0.89
N TYR A 114 37.51 -2.71 -0.93
CA TYR A 114 36.25 -1.97 -0.85
C TYR A 114 35.30 -2.37 -1.98
N LYS A 115 35.78 -2.33 -3.22
CA LYS A 115 34.99 -2.74 -4.40
C LYS A 115 34.46 -4.16 -4.26
N ARG A 116 35.31 -5.11 -3.88
CA ARG A 116 34.87 -6.49 -3.65
C ARG A 116 33.77 -6.57 -2.58
N SER A 117 33.92 -5.88 -1.45
CA SER A 117 32.90 -5.83 -0.40
C SER A 117 31.57 -5.25 -0.90
N VAL A 118 31.62 -4.19 -1.72
CA VAL A 118 30.44 -3.56 -2.31
C VAL A 118 29.76 -4.46 -3.35
N ASP A 119 30.53 -5.13 -4.21
CA ASP A 119 29.99 -6.08 -5.18
C ASP A 119 29.28 -7.27 -4.48
N GLU A 120 29.86 -7.77 -3.39
CA GLU A 120 29.24 -8.80 -2.56
C GLU A 120 27.95 -8.30 -1.88
N LEU A 121 27.92 -7.05 -1.40
CA LEU A 121 26.73 -6.43 -0.83
C LEU A 121 25.60 -6.23 -1.86
N ASP A 122 25.90 -5.73 -3.06
CA ASP A 122 24.90 -5.53 -4.12
C ASP A 122 24.30 -6.88 -4.58
N ALA A 123 25.15 -7.89 -4.75
CA ALA A 123 24.72 -9.25 -5.06
C ALA A 123 23.91 -9.88 -3.90
N GLY A 124 24.19 -9.50 -2.66
CA GLY A 124 23.43 -9.86 -1.47
C GLY A 124 22.05 -9.21 -1.45
N VAL A 125 21.96 -7.90 -1.71
CA VAL A 125 20.67 -7.18 -1.75
C VAL A 125 19.70 -7.80 -2.74
N THR A 126 20.16 -8.14 -3.95
CA THR A 126 19.29 -8.75 -4.96
C THR A 126 18.69 -10.09 -4.50
N ARG A 127 19.45 -10.90 -3.76
CA ARG A 127 19.03 -12.26 -3.37
C ARG A 127 18.35 -12.31 -2.02
N GLU A 128 18.83 -11.54 -1.06
CA GLU A 128 18.53 -11.67 0.37
C GLU A 128 17.62 -10.56 0.89
N LEU A 129 17.49 -9.47 0.14
CA LEU A 129 16.56 -8.38 0.45
C LEU A 129 15.45 -8.28 -0.59
N ASP A 130 15.77 -8.16 -1.88
CA ASP A 130 14.79 -7.81 -2.92
C ASP A 130 13.70 -8.86 -3.11
N ALA A 131 14.08 -10.10 -3.46
CA ALA A 131 13.11 -11.17 -3.67
C ALA A 131 12.31 -11.54 -2.39
N PRO A 132 12.95 -11.66 -1.21
CA PRO A 132 12.23 -11.86 0.04
C PRO A 132 11.28 -10.71 0.39
N TYR A 133 11.71 -9.45 0.22
CA TYR A 133 10.88 -8.28 0.50
C TYR A 133 9.68 -8.20 -0.43
N ARG A 134 9.87 -8.50 -1.72
CA ARG A 134 8.76 -8.58 -2.66
C ARG A 134 7.70 -9.57 -2.21
N THR A 135 8.13 -10.79 -1.91
CA THR A 135 7.25 -11.91 -1.54
C THR A 135 6.56 -11.70 -0.18
N THR A 136 7.28 -11.15 0.79
CA THR A 136 6.82 -11.08 2.19
C THR A 136 6.18 -9.75 2.56
N VAL A 137 6.44 -8.66 1.82
CA VAL A 137 5.94 -7.32 2.12
C VAL A 137 5.15 -6.75 0.95
N PHE A 138 5.78 -6.56 -0.20
CA PHE A 138 5.17 -5.83 -1.32
C PHE A 138 3.96 -6.55 -1.92
N GLU A 139 4.06 -7.85 -2.16
CA GLU A 139 2.99 -8.66 -2.74
C GLU A 139 1.79 -8.82 -1.80
N PRO A 140 1.94 -9.12 -0.49
CA PRO A 140 0.83 -9.13 0.45
C PRO A 140 0.10 -7.79 0.53
N VAL A 141 0.82 -6.66 0.62
CA VAL A 141 0.21 -5.33 0.60
C VAL A 141 -0.54 -5.10 -0.71
N GLY A 142 0.07 -5.43 -1.85
CA GLY A 142 -0.58 -5.33 -3.16
C GLY A 142 -1.82 -6.23 -3.31
N LYS A 143 -1.79 -7.42 -2.71
CA LYS A 143 -2.94 -8.32 -2.69
C LYS A 143 -4.08 -7.75 -1.88
N MET A 144 -3.82 -7.14 -0.71
CA MET A 144 -4.86 -6.44 0.05
C MET A 144 -5.46 -5.29 -0.78
N CYS A 145 -4.62 -4.47 -1.43
CA CYS A 145 -5.07 -3.40 -2.32
C CYS A 145 -5.97 -3.88 -3.46
N SER A 146 -5.70 -5.08 -3.99
CA SER A 146 -6.49 -5.65 -5.09
C SER A 146 -7.95 -5.97 -4.74
N TYR A 147 -8.29 -6.09 -3.46
CA TYR A 147 -9.67 -6.33 -3.01
C TYR A 147 -10.50 -5.04 -2.92
N PHE A 148 -9.88 -3.88 -2.72
CA PHE A 148 -10.61 -2.63 -2.53
C PHE A 148 -11.53 -2.26 -3.71
N PRO A 149 -11.16 -2.41 -4.99
CA PRO A 149 -12.08 -2.17 -6.10
C PRO A 149 -13.37 -2.98 -6.03
N ILE A 150 -13.29 -4.25 -5.62
CA ILE A 150 -14.45 -5.15 -5.52
C ILE A 150 -15.39 -4.68 -4.39
N ILE A 151 -14.82 -4.29 -3.24
CA ILE A 151 -15.57 -3.78 -2.10
C ILE A 151 -16.22 -2.43 -2.45
N ASN A 152 -15.48 -1.55 -3.14
CA ASN A 152 -15.98 -0.28 -3.66
C ASN A 152 -17.16 -0.46 -4.62
N ASP A 153 -17.12 -1.47 -5.48
CA ASP A 153 -18.23 -1.81 -6.36
C ASP A 153 -19.45 -2.30 -5.56
N GLY A 154 -19.23 -3.04 -4.47
CA GLY A 154 -20.27 -3.43 -3.50
C GLY A 154 -20.94 -2.22 -2.85
N ILE A 155 -20.15 -1.31 -2.30
CA ILE A 155 -20.60 -0.04 -1.71
C ILE A 155 -21.37 0.80 -2.75
N ALA A 156 -20.83 0.95 -3.96
CA ALA A 156 -21.48 1.68 -5.04
C ALA A 156 -22.81 1.03 -5.45
N LYS A 157 -22.90 -0.30 -5.44
CA LYS A 157 -24.13 -1.04 -5.70
C LYS A 157 -25.17 -0.80 -4.60
N ARG A 158 -24.77 -0.87 -3.33
CA ARG A 158 -25.63 -0.55 -2.17
C ARG A 158 -26.17 0.89 -2.26
N ASN A 159 -25.30 1.87 -2.52
CA ASN A 159 -25.71 3.28 -2.67
C ASN A 159 -26.70 3.49 -3.83
N LYS A 160 -26.51 2.79 -4.95
CA LYS A 160 -27.47 2.78 -6.08
C LYS A 160 -28.82 2.17 -5.69
N LYS A 161 -28.84 1.16 -4.82
CA LYS A 161 -30.06 0.49 -4.35
C LYS A 161 -30.81 1.29 -3.30
N MET A 162 -30.10 2.01 -2.45
CA MET A 162 -30.69 3.02 -1.56
C MET A 162 -31.46 4.09 -2.35
N LEU A 163 -30.90 4.59 -3.47
CA LEU A 163 -31.60 5.54 -4.34
C LEU A 163 -32.84 4.93 -5.02
N ASP A 164 -32.79 3.65 -5.43
CA ASP A 164 -33.95 2.95 -5.99
C ASP A 164 -35.05 2.82 -4.90
N TYR A 165 -34.68 2.47 -3.67
CA TYR A 165 -35.59 2.41 -2.52
C TYR A 165 -36.24 3.77 -2.20
N ASP A 166 -35.44 4.84 -2.09
CA ASP A 166 -35.96 6.19 -1.82
C ASP A 166 -36.93 6.67 -2.92
N ALA A 167 -36.63 6.33 -4.19
CA ALA A 167 -37.51 6.65 -5.32
C ALA A 167 -38.84 5.88 -5.26
N SER A 168 -38.81 4.57 -5.01
CA SER A 168 -40.02 3.75 -4.85
C SER A 168 -40.86 4.21 -3.65
N ARG A 169 -40.21 4.57 -2.53
CA ARG A 169 -40.87 5.09 -1.33
C ARG A 169 -41.59 6.41 -1.63
N SER A 170 -40.93 7.32 -2.35
CA SER A 170 -41.55 8.56 -2.82
C SER A 170 -42.73 8.32 -3.76
N LYS A 171 -42.63 7.34 -4.68
CA LYS A 171 -43.70 6.97 -5.61
C LYS A 171 -44.94 6.45 -4.88
N VAL A 172 -44.77 5.56 -3.90
CA VAL A 172 -45.86 5.05 -3.05
C VAL A 172 -46.50 6.20 -2.28
N ARG A 173 -45.72 7.05 -1.61
CA ARG A 173 -46.24 8.21 -0.87
C ARG A 173 -47.10 9.12 -1.76
N LYS A 174 -46.65 9.45 -2.97
CA LYS A 174 -47.42 10.27 -3.92
C LYS A 174 -48.75 9.61 -4.34
N LEU A 175 -48.78 8.29 -4.50
CA LEU A 175 -50.00 7.55 -4.85
C LEU A 175 -50.96 7.39 -3.67
N VAL A 176 -50.45 7.42 -2.44
CA VAL A 176 -51.27 7.48 -1.21
C VAL A 176 -51.86 8.87 -1.04
N ASP A 177 -51.04 9.92 -1.15
CA ASP A 177 -51.45 11.32 -0.99
C ASP A 177 -52.43 11.75 -2.11
N LYS A 178 -52.23 11.23 -3.33
CA LYS A 178 -53.11 11.46 -4.48
C LYS A 178 -53.46 10.12 -5.16
N PRO A 179 -54.56 9.47 -4.74
CA PRO A 179 -55.00 8.20 -5.30
C PRO A 179 -55.22 8.27 -6.82
N SER A 180 -54.81 7.21 -7.51
CA SER A 180 -55.05 7.02 -8.94
C SER A 180 -56.42 6.37 -9.18
N GLU A 181 -57.09 6.75 -10.27
CA GLU A 181 -58.32 6.08 -10.73
C GLU A 181 -58.08 4.59 -11.06
N ASP A 182 -56.88 4.26 -11.54
CA ASP A 182 -56.43 2.88 -11.69
C ASP A 182 -56.01 2.29 -10.34
N ALA A 183 -56.89 1.46 -9.78
CA ALA A 183 -56.72 0.76 -8.50
C ALA A 183 -55.52 -0.20 -8.47
N THR A 184 -54.95 -0.58 -9.62
CA THR A 184 -53.79 -1.48 -9.68
C THR A 184 -52.45 -0.76 -9.50
N LYS A 185 -52.40 0.57 -9.66
CA LYS A 185 -51.13 1.32 -9.59
C LYS A 185 -50.52 1.33 -8.20
N LEU A 186 -51.32 1.51 -7.16
CA LEU A 186 -50.83 1.54 -5.79
C LEU A 186 -50.30 0.15 -5.36
N PRO A 187 -51.03 -0.96 -5.54
CA PRO A 187 -50.49 -2.30 -5.27
C PRO A 187 -49.20 -2.61 -6.03
N ARG A 188 -49.10 -2.22 -7.31
CA ARG A 188 -47.87 -2.40 -8.10
C ARG A 188 -46.70 -1.57 -7.56
N ALA A 189 -46.93 -0.31 -7.21
CA ALA A 189 -45.89 0.55 -6.63
C ALA A 189 -45.45 0.04 -5.24
N GLN A 190 -46.36 -0.56 -4.47
CA GLN A 190 -46.03 -1.18 -3.18
C GLN A 190 -45.13 -2.41 -3.38
N ALA A 191 -45.47 -3.30 -4.32
CA ALA A 191 -44.61 -4.44 -4.66
C ALA A 191 -43.21 -3.99 -5.14
N GLU A 192 -43.11 -2.93 -5.95
CA GLU A 192 -41.81 -2.36 -6.36
C GLU A 192 -41.03 -1.75 -5.18
N LEU A 193 -41.71 -1.19 -4.18
CA LEU A 193 -41.09 -0.68 -2.95
C LEU A 193 -40.55 -1.82 -2.09
N ASP A 194 -41.33 -2.88 -1.90
CA ASP A 194 -40.95 -4.03 -1.09
C ASP A 194 -39.73 -4.74 -1.70
N GLU A 195 -39.71 -4.95 -3.02
CA GLU A 195 -38.54 -5.50 -3.73
C GLU A 195 -37.30 -4.59 -3.62
N ALA A 196 -37.48 -3.27 -3.78
CA ALA A 196 -36.37 -2.32 -3.67
C ALA A 196 -35.79 -2.28 -2.25
N LYS A 197 -36.66 -2.39 -1.23
CA LYS A 197 -36.29 -2.45 0.18
C LYS A 197 -35.50 -3.72 0.49
N GLU A 198 -36.01 -4.89 0.12
CA GLU A 198 -35.34 -6.17 0.36
C GLU A 198 -33.92 -6.20 -0.23
N ILE A 199 -33.75 -5.75 -1.47
CA ILE A 199 -32.43 -5.71 -2.13
C ILE A 199 -31.50 -4.71 -1.45
N PHE A 200 -32.01 -3.56 -1.01
CA PHE A 200 -31.20 -2.56 -0.30
C PHE A 200 -30.76 -3.10 1.07
N ASP A 201 -31.70 -3.58 1.88
CA ASP A 201 -31.46 -4.08 3.23
C ASP A 201 -30.44 -5.23 3.21
N MET A 202 -30.60 -6.19 2.29
CA MET A 202 -29.65 -7.30 2.11
C MET A 202 -28.20 -6.82 1.87
N LEU A 203 -28.01 -5.86 0.95
CA LEU A 203 -26.67 -5.33 0.66
C LEU A 203 -26.13 -4.49 1.82
N ASN A 204 -27.02 -3.80 2.54
CA ASN A 204 -26.67 -2.94 3.64
C ASN A 204 -26.16 -3.76 4.84
N GLU A 205 -26.95 -4.74 5.26
CA GLU A 205 -26.60 -5.66 6.34
C GLU A 205 -25.32 -6.43 6.04
N GLN A 206 -25.14 -6.88 4.79
CA GLN A 206 -23.91 -7.53 4.37
C GLN A 206 -22.69 -6.61 4.55
N LEU A 207 -22.74 -5.36 4.09
CA LEU A 207 -21.60 -4.45 4.20
C LEU A 207 -21.33 -4.01 5.65
N ILE A 208 -22.38 -3.77 6.44
CA ILE A 208 -22.25 -3.46 7.87
C ILE A 208 -21.57 -4.62 8.61
N ALA A 209 -21.86 -5.86 8.25
CA ALA A 209 -21.22 -7.02 8.85
C ALA A 209 -19.77 -7.24 8.36
N GLU A 210 -19.51 -7.08 7.06
CA GLU A 210 -18.24 -7.47 6.44
C GLU A 210 -17.13 -6.41 6.54
N LEU A 211 -17.46 -5.11 6.50
CA LEU A 211 -16.44 -4.03 6.55
C LEU A 211 -15.63 -4.04 7.86
N PRO A 212 -16.24 -4.19 9.06
CA PRO A 212 -15.49 -4.29 10.31
C PRO A 212 -14.57 -5.51 10.35
N GLN A 213 -15.05 -6.66 9.86
CA GLN A 213 -14.26 -7.90 9.81
C GLN A 213 -13.02 -7.74 8.93
N LEU A 214 -13.16 -7.09 7.77
CA LEU A 214 -12.03 -6.77 6.91
C LEU A 214 -11.00 -5.89 7.63
N LEU A 215 -11.48 -4.89 8.38
CA LEU A 215 -10.62 -4.02 9.16
C LEU A 215 -9.87 -4.78 10.25
N ASP A 216 -10.53 -5.66 10.97
CA ASP A 216 -9.92 -6.46 12.04
C ASP A 216 -8.86 -7.43 11.50
N LEU A 217 -9.04 -7.94 10.27
CA LEU A 217 -8.05 -8.78 9.60
C LEU A 217 -6.73 -8.07 9.29
N ARG A 218 -6.70 -6.73 9.26
CA ARG A 218 -5.48 -5.97 8.89
C ARG A 218 -4.27 -6.34 9.75
N VAL A 219 -4.47 -6.55 11.05
CA VAL A 219 -3.39 -6.80 12.03
C VAL A 219 -2.76 -8.18 11.76
N PRO A 220 -3.49 -9.31 11.89
CA PRO A 220 -2.90 -10.63 11.65
C PRO A 220 -2.43 -10.81 10.20
N TYR A 221 -2.97 -10.04 9.24
CA TYR A 221 -2.52 -10.09 7.85
C TYR A 221 -1.18 -9.38 7.63
N PHE A 222 -0.96 -8.22 8.26
CA PHE A 222 0.25 -7.42 8.06
C PHE A 222 1.35 -7.62 9.10
N ASP A 223 1.04 -8.18 10.28
CA ASP A 223 2.05 -8.44 11.31
C ASP A 223 3.25 -9.27 10.79
N PRO A 224 3.06 -10.37 10.04
CA PRO A 224 4.18 -11.13 9.50
C PRO A 224 4.99 -10.35 8.46
N SER A 225 4.34 -9.49 7.66
CA SER A 225 5.01 -8.62 6.69
C SER A 225 5.86 -7.56 7.40
N PHE A 226 5.33 -6.96 8.47
CA PHE A 226 6.06 -5.99 9.27
C PHE A 226 7.26 -6.62 9.97
N GLU A 227 7.08 -7.80 10.57
CA GLU A 227 8.18 -8.54 11.19
C GLU A 227 9.26 -8.91 10.18
N ALA A 228 8.88 -9.44 9.01
CA ALA A 228 9.81 -9.77 7.94
C ALA A 228 10.59 -8.52 7.49
N MET A 229 9.90 -7.38 7.31
CA MET A 229 10.52 -6.11 6.92
C MET A 229 11.64 -5.70 7.87
N ILE A 230 11.36 -5.68 9.18
CA ILE A 230 12.36 -5.31 10.19
C ILE A 230 13.54 -6.30 10.20
N ARG A 231 13.27 -7.60 10.12
CA ARG A 231 14.33 -8.63 10.07
C ARG A 231 15.26 -8.44 8.87
N MET A 232 14.70 -8.16 7.68
CA MET A 232 15.50 -7.91 6.48
C MET A 232 16.32 -6.61 6.60
N GLN A 233 15.75 -5.56 7.19
CA GLN A 233 16.46 -4.30 7.43
C GLN A 233 17.63 -4.47 8.40
N CYS A 234 17.42 -5.18 9.52
CA CYS A 234 18.49 -5.49 10.47
C CYS A 234 19.61 -6.30 9.81
N LYS A 235 19.25 -7.35 9.08
CA LYS A 235 20.22 -8.21 8.39
C LYS A 235 21.02 -7.42 7.35
N PHE A 236 20.36 -6.57 6.56
CA PHE A 236 21.06 -5.72 5.60
C PHE A 236 22.06 -4.76 6.26
N ALA A 237 21.68 -4.16 7.39
CA ALA A 237 22.57 -3.27 8.15
C ALA A 237 23.78 -4.03 8.75
N GLU A 238 23.53 -5.22 9.30
CA GLU A 238 24.57 -6.11 9.84
C GLU A 238 25.57 -6.54 8.77
N GLU A 239 25.09 -7.01 7.62
CA GLU A 239 25.96 -7.38 6.49
C GLU A 239 26.76 -6.18 5.97
N GLY A 240 26.13 -5.01 5.86
CA GLY A 240 26.80 -3.76 5.51
C GLY A 240 27.95 -3.44 6.46
N TYR A 241 27.70 -3.53 7.76
CA TYR A 241 28.71 -3.32 8.80
C TYR A 241 29.86 -4.33 8.70
N GLU A 242 29.57 -5.63 8.57
CA GLU A 242 30.60 -6.67 8.49
C GLU A 242 31.48 -6.53 7.23
N LYS A 243 30.85 -6.32 6.07
CA LYS A 243 31.55 -6.24 4.78
C LYS A 243 32.41 -4.99 4.67
N LEU A 244 31.90 -3.84 5.11
CA LEU A 244 32.63 -2.57 5.09
C LEU A 244 33.67 -2.49 6.21
N GLY A 245 33.34 -2.98 7.42
CA GLY A 245 34.30 -3.10 8.52
C GLY A 245 35.50 -3.97 8.14
N GLY A 246 35.28 -5.02 7.35
CA GLY A 246 36.35 -5.84 6.79
C GLY A 246 37.37 -5.07 5.94
N VAL A 247 37.03 -3.93 5.35
CA VAL A 247 37.94 -3.09 4.55
C VAL A 247 38.96 -2.36 5.43
N GLN A 248 38.61 -2.10 6.70
CA GLN A 248 39.45 -1.33 7.61
C GLN A 248 40.80 -1.99 7.88
N ARG A 249 40.93 -3.31 7.68
CA ARG A 249 42.21 -4.02 7.82
C ARG A 249 43.32 -3.48 6.90
N TYR A 250 42.94 -2.77 5.83
CA TYR A 250 43.85 -2.16 4.86
C TYR A 250 44.19 -0.70 5.19
N PHE A 251 43.64 -0.15 6.29
CA PHE A 251 43.99 1.19 6.78
C PHE A 251 45.21 1.13 7.72
N ALA A 252 45.84 2.29 7.91
CA ALA A 252 46.96 2.46 8.83
C ALA A 252 46.61 2.01 10.26
N GLU A 253 47.61 1.55 11.01
CA GLU A 253 47.43 0.97 12.35
C GLU A 253 46.74 1.91 13.35
N ASN A 254 47.15 3.18 13.38
CA ASN A 254 46.52 4.20 14.22
C ASN A 254 45.02 4.38 13.92
N VAL A 255 44.62 4.35 12.64
CA VAL A 255 43.21 4.46 12.22
C VAL A 255 42.39 3.26 12.68
N ARG A 256 43.00 2.07 12.70
CA ARG A 256 42.35 0.83 13.17
C ARG A 256 42.17 0.83 14.69
N ASP A 257 43.15 1.32 15.44
CA ASP A 257 43.10 1.40 16.90
C ASP A 257 42.03 2.39 17.38
N ASP A 258 41.95 3.56 16.74
CA ASP A 258 40.93 4.57 17.04
C ASP A 258 39.51 4.07 16.74
N TYR A 259 39.35 3.27 15.68
CA TYR A 259 38.07 2.64 15.36
C TYR A 259 37.70 1.57 16.41
N ALA A 260 38.65 0.72 16.80
CA ALA A 260 38.44 -0.29 17.85
C ALA A 260 38.08 0.35 19.20
N ALA A 261 38.53 1.57 19.46
CA ALA A 261 38.19 2.36 20.64
C ALA A 261 36.83 3.10 20.52
N GLY A 262 36.13 3.00 19.39
CA GLY A 262 34.82 3.63 19.17
C GLY A 262 34.87 5.13 18.91
N GLN A 263 36.01 5.68 18.48
CA GLN A 263 36.24 7.12 18.33
C GLN A 263 35.83 7.67 16.95
N LEU A 264 34.74 7.17 16.37
CA LEU A 264 34.28 7.51 15.01
C LEU A 264 34.10 9.02 14.78
N ASP A 265 33.52 9.74 15.74
CA ASP A 265 33.29 11.19 15.60
C ASP A 265 34.61 11.99 15.59
N ALA A 266 35.58 11.59 16.43
CA ALA A 266 36.91 12.19 16.45
C ALA A 266 37.69 11.90 15.16
N GLN A 267 37.46 10.74 14.53
CA GLN A 267 38.04 10.40 13.23
C GLN A 267 37.51 11.31 12.11
N VAL A 268 36.21 11.60 12.09
CA VAL A 268 35.63 12.50 11.08
C VAL A 268 36.20 13.91 11.22
N GLU A 269 36.31 14.42 12.45
CA GLU A 269 36.92 15.74 12.70
C GLU A 269 38.41 15.78 12.33
N GLY A 270 39.17 14.72 12.62
CA GLY A 270 40.57 14.59 12.24
C GLY A 270 40.78 14.57 10.73
N VAL A 271 39.99 13.78 10.00
CA VAL A 271 40.02 13.75 8.52
C VAL A 271 39.63 15.11 7.94
N LEU A 272 38.64 15.80 8.50
CA LEU A 272 38.28 17.16 8.07
C LEU A 272 39.42 18.16 8.29
N ALA A 273 40.19 18.03 9.38
CA ALA A 273 41.36 18.85 9.64
C ALA A 273 42.50 18.55 8.65
N GLU A 274 42.78 17.27 8.37
CA GLU A 274 43.75 16.87 7.35
C GLU A 274 43.36 17.38 5.96
N MET A 275 42.08 17.28 5.59
CA MET A 275 41.56 17.84 4.33
C MET A 275 41.75 19.37 4.26
N LYS A 276 41.58 20.07 5.37
CA LYS A 276 41.81 21.51 5.47
C LYS A 276 43.30 21.87 5.32
N ASP A 277 44.19 21.07 5.89
CA ASP A 277 45.64 21.26 5.76
C ASP A 277 46.15 20.87 4.36
N LEU A 278 45.49 19.95 3.68
CA LEU A 278 45.73 19.62 2.27
C LEU A 278 45.16 20.67 1.30
N SER A 279 44.34 21.60 1.78
CA SER A 279 43.74 22.68 0.97
C SER A 279 44.73 23.80 0.58
N ILE A 280 46.04 23.52 0.60
CA ILE A 280 47.09 24.43 0.10
C ILE A 280 47.08 24.42 -1.44
N CYS A 281 45.97 24.88 -2.01
CA CYS A 281 45.80 25.39 -3.37
C CYS A 281 44.58 26.35 -3.38
N ALA A 282 44.46 27.20 -2.36
CA ALA A 282 43.79 28.48 -2.51
C ALA A 282 44.83 29.49 -3.00
N ILE A 283 45.06 29.49 -4.32
CA ILE A 283 45.59 30.66 -5.03
C ILE A 283 44.39 31.46 -5.53
#